data_AF-A0A7Y1T3X7-F1
#
_entry.id   AF-A0A7Y1T3X7-F1
#
_cell.length_a   1.000
_cell.length_b   1.000
_cell.length_c   1.000
_cell.angle_alpha   90.00
_cell.angle_beta   90.00
_cell.angle_gamma   90.00
#
_symmetry.space_group_name_H-M   'P 1'
#
loop_
_entity.id
_entity.type
_entity.pdbx_description
1 polymer ?
#
loop_
_entity_poly.entity_id
_entity_poly.type
_entity_poly.pdbx_seq_one_letter_code
_entity_poly.pdbx_strand_id
1 'polypeptide(L)' 'MQIKKEFGNRFSVELSGYELASLISSARWITEGSKGEFPEEALQNLKRLLKNYDKAAEQLYDHKPTK' A
#
# COMPACT_ATOMS: atom_id res chain seq x y z
N MET A 1 1.07 -7.87 -3.62
CA MET A 1 1.70 -7.34 -2.40
C MET A 1 1.98 -8.44 -1.38
N GLN A 2 3.13 -8.40 -0.72
CA GLN A 2 3.48 -9.24 0.44
C GLN A 2 4.13 -8.39 1.53
N ILE A 3 3.77 -8.61 2.80
CA ILE A 3 4.40 -7.95 3.94
C ILE A 3 5.20 -9.01 4.71
N LYS A 4 6.51 -8.79 4.86
CA LYS A 4 7.41 -9.69 5.58
C LYS A 4 7.90 -8.97 6.84
N LYS A 5 7.84 -9.65 7.99
CA LYS A 5 8.49 -9.20 9.21
C LYS A 5 9.94 -9.67 9.18
N GLU A 6 10.86 -8.71 9.23
CA GLU A 6 12.30 -8.99 9.21
C GLU A 6 12.78 -9.26 10.65
N PHE A 7 13.41 -8.27 11.28
CA PHE A 7 13.89 -8.34 12.66
C PHE A 7 13.22 -7.28 13.54
N GLY A 8 12.83 -7.67 14.76
CA GLY A 8 12.19 -6.75 15.71
C GLY A 8 10.90 -6.13 15.14
N ASN A 9 10.88 -4.80 15.04
CA ASN A 9 9.76 -4.02 14.48
C ASN A 9 10.01 -3.55 13.04
N ARG A 10 10.98 -4.14 12.34
CA ARG A 10 11.23 -3.86 10.92
C ARG A 10 10.34 -4.72 10.04
N PHE A 11 9.67 -4.09 9.09
CA PHE A 11 8.81 -4.72 8.09
C PHE A 11 9.29 -4.34 6.69
N SER A 12 9.22 -5.29 5.76
CA SER A 12 9.43 -5.08 4.32
C SER A 12 8.12 -5.33 3.58
N VAL A 13 7.85 -4.52 2.56
CA VAL A 13 6.68 -4.66 1.69
C VAL A 13 7.17 -4.82 0.27
N GLU A 14 6.78 -5.91 -0.37
CA GLU A 14 7.10 -6.19 -1.76
C GLU A 14 5.97 -5.69 -2.66
N LEU A 15 6.30 -4.76 -3.55
CA LEU A 15 5.38 -4.11 -4.49
C LEU A 15 5.80 -4.41 -5.92
N SER A 16 4.83 -4.63 -6.80
CA SER A 16 5.05 -4.53 -8.23
C SER A 16 5.40 -3.09 -8.64
N GLY A 17 6.04 -2.92 -9.80
CA GLY A 17 6.35 -1.58 -10.32
C GLY A 17 5.13 -0.68 -10.47
N TYR A 18 3.99 -1.27 -10.82
CA TYR A 18 2.70 -0.57 -10.90
C TYR A 18 2.19 -0.10 -9.54
N GLU A 19 2.28 -0.95 -8.51
CA GLU A 19 1.86 -0.60 -7.16
C GLU A 19 2.74 0.54 -6.60
N LEU A 20 4.05 0.45 -6.81
CA LEU A 20 4.98 1.51 -6.42
C LEU A 20 4.68 2.84 -7.13
N ALA A 21 4.46 2.81 -8.44
CA ALA A 21 4.13 4.02 -9.22
C ALA A 21 2.81 4.66 -8.77
N SER A 22 1.80 3.84 -8.44
CA SER A 22 0.52 4.30 -7.92
C SER A 22 0.66 4.98 -6.56
N LEU A 23 1.48 4.41 -5.67
CA LEU A 23 1.76 5.00 -4.36
C LEU A 23 2.49 6.35 -4.48
N ILE A 24 3.54 6.43 -5.30
CA ILE A 24 4.30 7.67 -5.52
C ILE A 24 3.41 8.75 -6.13
N SER A 25 2.60 8.40 -7.14
CA SER A 25 1.70 9.35 -7.79
C SER A 25 0.68 9.93 -6.80
N SER A 26 0.12 9.08 -5.94
CA SER A 26 -0.84 9.48 -4.92
C SER A 26 -0.20 10.38 -3.86
N ALA A 27 1.01 10.04 -3.42
CA ALA A 27 1.76 10.87 -2.48
C ALA A 27 2.05 12.25 -3.06
N ARG A 28 2.56 12.31 -4.30
CA ARG A 28 2.80 13.58 -5.01
C ARG A 28 1.53 14.41 -5.12
N TRP A 29 0.41 13.77 -5.47
CA TRP A 29 -0.86 14.46 -5.63
C TRP A 29 -1.31 15.16 -4.33
N ILE A 30 -1.16 14.48 -3.19
CA ILE A 30 -1.47 15.04 -1.87
C ILE A 30 -0.47 16.14 -1.48
N THR A 31 0.83 15.92 -1.68
CA THR A 31 1.88 16.84 -1.21
C THR A 31 1.99 18.12 -2.05
N GLU A 32 1.70 18.03 -3.34
CA GLU A 32 1.77 19.17 -4.26
C GLU A 32 0.47 20.00 -4.26
N GLY A 33 -0.51 19.63 -3.42
CA GLY A 33 -1.79 20.32 -3.31
C GLY A 33 -2.53 20.36 -4.65
N SER A 34 -2.40 19.29 -5.43
CA SER A 34 -2.77 19.24 -6.84
C SER A 34 -4.18 19.77 -7.05
N LYS A 35 -4.28 20.89 -7.77
CA LYS A 35 -5.56 21.50 -8.14
C LYS A 35 -6.14 20.72 -9.31
N GLY A 36 -7.21 19.97 -9.06
CA GLY A 36 -7.94 19.22 -10.09
C GLY A 36 -8.62 17.99 -9.51
N GLU A 37 -9.46 17.35 -10.30
CA GLU A 37 -10.07 16.07 -9.92
C GLU A 37 -9.04 14.95 -10.08
N PHE A 38 -8.90 14.11 -9.05
CA PHE A 38 -8.11 12.89 -9.16
C PHE A 38 -8.83 11.96 -10.16
N PRO A 39 -8.18 11.53 -11.26
CA PRO A 39 -8.86 10.73 -12.27
C PRO A 39 -9.52 9.49 -11.65
N GLU A 40 -10.78 9.22 -11.98
CA GLU A 40 -11.54 8.12 -11.36
C GLU A 40 -10.84 6.77 -11.52
N GLU A 41 -10.21 6.52 -12.67
CA GLU A 41 -9.41 5.31 -12.89
C GLU A 41 -8.22 5.22 -11.92
N ALA A 42 -7.50 6.31 -11.71
CA ALA A 42 -6.41 6.37 -10.74
C ALA A 42 -6.92 6.14 -9.31
N LEU A 43 -8.11 6.68 -8.98
CA LEU A 43 -8.76 6.47 -7.69
C LEU A 43 -9.10 4.99 -7.47
N GLN A 44 -9.68 4.32 -8.47
CA GLN A 44 -10.02 2.90 -8.40
C GLN A 44 -8.78 2.03 -8.24
N ASN A 45 -7.71 2.37 -8.95
CA ASN A 45 -6.44 1.68 -8.85
C ASN A 45 -5.80 1.83 -7.46
N LEU A 46 -5.84 3.04 -6.89
CA LEU A 46 -5.39 3.29 -5.53
C LEU A 46 -6.22 2.52 -4.49
N LYS A 47 -7.55 2.53 -4.61
CA LYS A 47 -8.44 1.75 -3.74
C LYS A 47 -8.11 0.26 -3.79
N ARG A 48 -7.82 -0.28 -4.97
CA ARG A 48 -7.41 -1.68 -5.14
C ARG A 48 -6.07 -1.96 -4.45
N LEU A 49 -5.10 -1.07 -4.60
CA LEU A 49 -3.81 -1.18 -3.94
C LEU A 49 -3.94 -1.19 -2.42
N LEU A 50 -4.72 -0.27 -1.86
CA LEU A 50 -4.97 -0.21 -0.41
C LEU A 50 -5.67 -1.47 0.09
N LYS A 51 -6.67 -1.98 -0.63
CA LYS A 51 -7.33 -3.24 -0.27
C LYS A 51 -6.38 -4.44 -0.28
N ASN A 52 -5.39 -4.46 -1.19
CA ASN A 52 -4.38 -5.51 -1.21
C ASN A 52 -3.41 -5.39 -0.03
N TYR A 53 -3.07 -4.16 0.37
CA TYR A 53 -2.29 -3.89 1.58
C TYR A 53 -3.03 -4.36 2.83
N ASP A 54 -4.30 -3.97 2.99
CA ASP A 54 -5.10 -4.32 4.18
C ASP A 54 -5.18 -5.83 4.36
N LYS A 55 -5.47 -6.57 3.28
CA LYS A 55 -5.47 -8.05 3.31
C LYS A 55 -4.12 -8.64 3.70
N ALA A 56 -3.02 -8.09 3.17
CA ALA A 56 -1.68 -8.58 3.49
C ALA A 56 -1.30 -8.24 4.94
N ALA A 57 -1.78 -7.11 5.47
CA ALA A 57 -1.58 -6.71 6.85
C ALA A 57 -2.39 -7.59 7.81
N GLU A 58 -3.66 -7.87 7.52
CA GLU A 58 -4.50 -8.81 8.29
C GLU A 58 -3.82 -10.17 8.43
N GLN A 59 -3.34 -10.74 7.31
CA GLN A 59 -2.62 -12.02 7.31
C GLN A 59 -1.38 -12.00 8.21
N LEU A 60 -0.64 -10.89 8.23
CA LEU A 60 0.52 -10.72 9.09
C LEU A 60 0.14 -10.68 10.58
N TYR A 61 -1.01 -10.11 10.92
CA TYR A 61 -1.49 -10.05 12.30
C TYR A 61 -2.09 -11.39 12.76
N ASP A 62 -2.81 -12.08 11.88
CA ASP A 62 -3.37 -13.41 12.15
C ASP A 62 -2.29 -14.51 12.28
N HIS A 63 -1.15 -14.34 11.62
CA HIS A 63 -0.01 -15.28 11.68
C HIS A 63 0.95 -15.03 12.85
N LYS A 64 0.61 -14.16 13.81
CA LYS A 64 1.38 -14.09 15.07
C LYS A 64 1.09 -15.36 15.88
N PRO A 65 2.05 -16.29 16.10
CA PRO A 65 1.84 -17.38 17.02
C PRO A 65 1.56 -16.78 18.40
N THR A 66 0.38 -17.06 18.95
CA THR A 66 0.13 -16.97 20.39
C THR A 66 1.24 -17.75 21.08
N LYS A 67 2.00 -17.05 21.93
CA LYS A 67 2.99 -17.64 22.83
C LYS A 67 2.38 -18.75 23.67
#